data_AF-A0ABD5DDB8-F1
#
_entry.id   AF-A0ABD5DDB8-F1
#
_cell.length_a   1.000
_cell.length_b   1.000
_cell.length_c   1.000
_cell.angle_alpha   90.00
_cell.angle_beta   90.00
_cell.angle_gamma   90.00
#
_symmetry.space_group_name_H-M   'P 1'
#
loop_
_entity.id
_entity.type
_entity.pdbx_description
1 polymer ?
#
loop_
_entity_poly.entity_id
_entity_poly.type
_entity_poly.pdbx_seq_one_letter_code
_entity_poly.pdbx_strand_id
1 'polypeptide(L)'
;YESLHELPLIANTIARKRLYEMNVVISDTAEYGNYLFSYACVPLLKEFMTTLQTGGLGTAIAEGAVDNAQLRDVNEAIRSHAIEQVGKKLRGYMTDMKRIAVAG
;
A
#
# COMPACT_ATOMS: atom_id res chain seq x y z
N TYR A 1 -4.51 6.37 -10.89
CA TYR A 1 -5.64 6.32 -9.94
C TYR A 1 -5.83 4.88 -9.47
N GLU A 2 -5.92 3.91 -10.37
CA GLU A 2 -6.05 2.44 -10.16
C GLU A 2 -5.04 1.68 -9.25
N SER A 3 -4.37 2.32 -8.29
CA SER A 3 -3.46 1.64 -7.36
C SER A 3 -3.52 2.26 -5.96
N LEU A 4 -2.58 3.13 -5.61
CA LEU A 4 -2.47 3.71 -4.28
C LEU A 4 -3.71 4.50 -3.84
N HIS A 5 -4.48 5.04 -4.79
CA HIS A 5 -5.70 5.78 -4.48
C HIS A 5 -6.86 4.87 -4.03
N GLU A 6 -6.97 3.67 -4.61
CA GLU A 6 -8.08 2.74 -4.32
C GLU A 6 -7.75 1.79 -3.17
N LEU A 7 -6.47 1.56 -2.91
CA LEU A 7 -5.99 0.65 -1.88
C LEU A 7 -6.64 0.86 -0.49
N PRO A 8 -6.86 2.09 0.01
CA PRO A 8 -7.54 2.28 1.29
C PRO A 8 -8.96 1.73 1.32
N LEU A 9 -9.69 1.78 0.21
CA LEU A 9 -11.06 1.25 0.13
C LEU A 9 -11.07 -0.28 0.21
N ILE A 10 -10.17 -0.95 -0.53
CA ILE A 10 -10.01 -2.41 -0.48
C ILE A 10 -9.51 -2.87 0.90
N ALA A 11 -8.60 -2.12 1.53
CA ALA A 11 -8.16 -2.43 2.89
C ALA A 11 -9.35 -2.37 3.89
N ASN A 12 -10.28 -1.43 3.71
CA ASN A 12 -11.47 -1.32 4.55
C ASN A 12 -12.42 -2.53 4.40
N THR A 13 -12.56 -3.11 3.21
CA THR A 13 -13.40 -4.32 3.04
C THR A 13 -12.81 -5.51 3.81
N ILE A 14 -11.49 -5.69 3.74
CA ILE A 14 -10.77 -6.73 4.51
C ILE A 14 -10.91 -6.48 6.02
N ALA A 15 -10.76 -5.23 6.48
CA ALA A 15 -10.93 -4.90 7.89
C ALA A 15 -12.35 -5.21 8.38
N ARG A 16 -13.37 -5.07 7.52
CA ARG A 16 -14.78 -5.30 7.86
C ARG A 16 -15.12 -6.77 8.02
N LYS A 17 -14.88 -7.62 7.02
CA LYS A 17 -15.09 -9.09 7.13
C LYS A 17 -14.10 -9.92 6.32
N ARG A 18 -12.81 -9.62 6.46
CA ARG A 18 -11.69 -10.40 5.90
C ARG A 18 -11.80 -10.52 4.38
N LEU A 19 -11.14 -11.54 3.81
CA LEU A 19 -11.09 -11.77 2.37
C LEU A 19 -12.46 -12.06 1.74
N TYR A 20 -13.41 -12.59 2.53
CA TYR A 20 -14.78 -12.83 2.04
C TYR A 20 -15.45 -11.53 1.59
N GLU A 21 -15.45 -10.48 2.43
CA GLU A 21 -16.07 -9.19 2.06
C GLU A 21 -15.35 -8.60 0.85
N MET A 22 -14.03 -8.66 0.83
CA MET A 22 -13.25 -8.14 -0.30
C MET A 22 -13.70 -8.78 -1.61
N ASN A 23 -13.73 -10.12 -1.67
CA ASN A 23 -14.06 -10.84 -2.90
C ASN A 23 -15.52 -10.66 -3.32
N VAL A 24 -16.45 -10.52 -2.37
CA VAL A 24 -17.88 -10.28 -2.68
C VAL A 24 -18.16 -8.84 -3.12
N VAL A 25 -17.37 -7.86 -2.68
CA VAL A 25 -17.59 -6.44 -2.98
C VAL A 25 -17.00 -6.01 -4.33
N ILE A 26 -15.90 -6.64 -4.77
CA ILE A 26 -15.27 -6.35 -6.06
C ILE A 26 -15.99 -7.07 -7.21
N SER A 27 -15.70 -6.70 -8.46
CA SER A 27 -16.29 -7.38 -9.63
C SER A 27 -15.69 -8.78 -9.84
N ASP A 28 -16.45 -9.67 -10.51
CA ASP A 28 -15.98 -11.02 -10.87
C ASP A 28 -14.65 -10.99 -11.66
N THR A 29 -14.42 -9.97 -12.49
CA THR A 29 -13.15 -9.79 -13.20
C THR A 29 -11.99 -9.49 -12.25
N ALA A 30 -12.22 -8.64 -11.24
CA ALA A 30 -11.21 -8.32 -10.22
C ALA A 30 -10.96 -9.51 -9.28
N GLU A 31 -12.01 -10.24 -8.89
CA GLU A 31 -11.89 -11.47 -8.10
C GLU A 31 -11.08 -12.54 -8.85
N TYR A 32 -11.43 -12.79 -10.13
CA TYR A 32 -10.71 -13.74 -10.96
C TYR A 32 -9.23 -13.38 -11.11
N GLY A 33 -8.93 -12.10 -11.38
CA GLY A 33 -7.56 -11.60 -11.46
C GLY A 33 -6.79 -11.74 -10.15
N ASN A 34 -7.44 -11.48 -9.01
CA ASN A 34 -6.86 -11.69 -7.68
C ASN A 34 -6.48 -13.15 -7.45
N TYR A 35 -7.35 -14.10 -7.81
CA TYR A 35 -7.01 -15.53 -7.69
C TYR A 35 -5.84 -15.92 -8.59
N LEU A 36 -5.83 -15.50 -9.86
CA LEU A 36 -4.74 -15.79 -10.78
C LEU A 36 -3.39 -15.32 -10.22
N PHE A 37 -3.35 -14.12 -9.64
CA PHE A 37 -2.15 -13.59 -8.99
C PHE A 37 -1.81 -14.32 -7.68
N SER A 38 -2.75 -14.48 -6.76
CA SER A 38 -2.49 -15.03 -5.42
C SER A 38 -2.02 -16.49 -5.47
N TYR A 39 -2.56 -17.31 -6.36
CA TYR A 39 -2.10 -18.69 -6.57
C TYR A 39 -0.66 -18.77 -7.08
N ALA A 40 -0.16 -17.75 -7.81
CA ALA A 40 1.23 -17.67 -8.24
C ALA A 40 2.14 -17.02 -7.19
N CYS A 41 1.66 -15.96 -6.54
CA CYS A 41 2.44 -15.15 -5.60
C CYS A 41 2.74 -15.87 -4.28
N VAL A 42 1.78 -16.64 -3.75
CA VAL A 42 1.98 -17.37 -2.48
C VAL A 42 3.11 -18.40 -2.58
N PRO A 43 3.16 -19.28 -3.60
CA PRO A 43 4.31 -20.17 -3.81
C PRO A 43 5.61 -19.41 -4.07
N LEU A 44 5.56 -18.32 -4.85
CA LEU A 44 6.74 -17.52 -5.19
C LEU A 44 7.45 -16.96 -3.94
N LEU A 45 6.67 -16.50 -2.95
CA LEU A 45 7.22 -15.92 -1.72
C LEU A 45 7.56 -16.96 -0.66
N LYS A 46 7.29 -18.26 -0.89
CA LYS A 46 7.44 -19.32 0.13
C LYS A 46 8.86 -19.39 0.70
N GLU A 47 9.88 -19.32 -0.15
CA GLU A 47 11.28 -19.33 0.29
C GLU A 47 11.66 -18.02 0.99
N PHE A 48 11.19 -16.88 0.48
CA PHE A 48 11.42 -15.59 1.16
C PHE A 48 10.90 -15.61 2.61
N MET A 49 9.72 -16.19 2.84
CA MET A 49 9.12 -16.28 4.18
C MET A 49 9.97 -17.08 5.19
N THR A 50 10.87 -17.98 4.75
CA THR A 50 11.74 -18.72 5.67
C THR A 50 12.97 -17.92 6.11
N THR A 51 13.29 -16.84 5.40
CA THR A 51 14.45 -15.99 5.67
C THR A 51 14.14 -14.81 6.62
N LEU A 52 12.89 -14.69 7.06
CA LEU A 52 12.47 -13.61 7.96
C LEU A 52 13.17 -13.68 9.32
N GLN A 53 13.73 -12.53 9.73
CA GLN A 53 14.36 -12.35 11.03
C GLN A 53 13.36 -11.83 12.07
N THR A 54 13.73 -11.91 13.36
CA THR A 54 12.95 -11.27 14.43
C THR A 54 12.86 -9.77 14.19
N GLY A 55 11.64 -9.21 14.26
CA GLY A 55 11.36 -7.83 13.85
C GLY A 55 10.87 -7.69 12.40
N GLY A 56 10.97 -8.74 11.58
CA GLY A 56 10.42 -8.74 10.21
C GLY A 56 8.89 -8.85 10.14
N LEU A 57 8.25 -9.50 11.12
CA LEU A 57 6.80 -9.59 11.26
C LEU A 57 6.40 -9.88 12.71
N GLY A 58 5.29 -9.30 13.18
CA GLY A 58 4.66 -9.65 14.47
C GLY A 58 5.39 -9.17 15.73
N THR A 59 6.55 -8.52 15.60
CA THR A 59 7.31 -7.93 16.72
C THR A 59 7.81 -6.56 16.29
N ALA A 60 7.71 -5.57 17.19
CA ALA A 60 8.21 -4.22 16.93
C ALA A 60 9.74 -4.21 16.86
N ILE A 61 10.30 -3.44 15.92
CA ILE A 61 11.72 -3.10 15.90
C ILE A 61 11.93 -1.98 16.91
N ALA A 62 12.91 -2.11 17.80
CA ALA A 62 13.24 -1.08 18.77
C ALA A 62 13.68 0.20 18.05
N GLU A 63 13.16 1.35 18.50
CA GLU A 63 13.67 2.65 18.07
C GLU A 63 15.12 2.81 18.53
N GLY A 64 15.95 3.40 17.68
CA GLY A 64 17.38 3.53 17.95
C GLY A 64 18.05 4.52 17.00
N ALA A 65 19.33 4.78 17.28
CA ALA A 65 20.16 5.57 16.39
C ALA A 65 20.40 4.81 15.08
N VAL A 66 20.23 5.52 13.97
CA VAL A 66 20.52 5.02 12.61
C VAL A 66 21.57 5.92 11.98
N ASP A 67 22.29 5.41 10.98
CA ASP A 67 23.22 6.23 10.23
C ASP A 67 22.48 7.35 9.49
N ASN A 68 22.93 8.59 9.69
CA ASN A 68 22.26 9.77 9.14
C ASN A 68 22.32 9.82 7.61
N ALA A 69 23.41 9.33 7.00
CA ALA A 69 23.53 9.31 5.54
C ALA A 69 22.57 8.29 4.94
N GLN A 70 22.53 7.06 5.49
CA GLN A 70 21.57 6.04 5.08
C GLN A 70 20.12 6.51 5.27
N LEU A 71 19.79 7.12 6.41
CA LEU A 71 18.45 7.64 6.66
C LEU A 71 18.05 8.70 5.62
N ARG A 72 18.95 9.62 5.29
CA ARG A 72 18.72 10.62 4.25
C ARG A 72 18.49 9.95 2.89
N ASP A 73 19.35 9.02 2.51
CA ASP A 73 19.34 8.40 1.19
C ASP A 73 18.09 7.53 0.99
N VAL A 74 17.66 6.80 2.01
CA VAL A 74 16.38 6.03 1.99
C VAL A 74 15.18 6.97 1.90
N ASN A 75 15.15 8.05 2.69
CA ASN A 75 14.06 9.02 2.65
C ASN A 75 13.96 9.76 1.31
N GLU A 76 15.10 10.00 0.66
CA GLU A 76 15.14 10.56 -0.69
C GLU A 76 14.61 9.55 -1.71
N ALA A 77 15.07 8.30 -1.67
CA ALA A 77 14.60 7.25 -2.56
C ALA A 77 13.07 7.03 -2.48
N ILE A 78 12.49 7.11 -1.27
CA ILE A 78 11.04 7.00 -1.08
C ILE A 78 10.31 8.17 -1.74
N ARG A 79 10.71 9.41 -1.45
CA ARG A 79 9.99 10.60 -1.95
C ARG A 79 10.21 10.84 -3.45
N SER A 80 11.35 10.42 -3.99
CA SER A 80 11.69 10.59 -5.39
C SER A 80 11.00 9.55 -6.27
N HIS A 81 10.41 8.50 -5.68
CA HIS A 81 9.67 7.48 -6.42
C HIS A 81 8.55 8.12 -7.25
N ALA A 82 8.40 7.70 -8.51
CA ALA A 82 7.47 8.31 -9.46
C ALA A 82 6.02 8.32 -8.94
N ILE A 83 5.62 7.29 -8.21
CA ILE A 83 4.28 7.21 -7.60
C ILE A 83 4.03 8.31 -6.57
N GLU A 84 5.05 8.71 -5.80
CA GLU A 84 4.92 9.76 -4.79
C GLU A 84 4.87 11.14 -5.44
N GLN A 85 5.64 11.36 -6.51
CA GLN A 85 5.59 12.61 -7.27
C GLN A 85 4.20 12.85 -7.88
N VAL A 86 3.66 11.85 -8.58
CA VAL A 86 2.32 11.92 -9.19
C VAL A 86 1.25 11.96 -8.10
N GLY A 87 1.38 11.15 -7.05
CA GLY A 87 0.44 11.09 -5.93
C GLY A 87 0.34 12.44 -5.20
N LYS A 88 1.48 13.08 -4.91
CA LYS A 88 1.51 14.42 -4.29
C LYS A 88 0.78 15.46 -5.13
N LYS A 89 1.04 15.46 -6.45
CA LYS A 89 0.38 16.39 -7.40
C LYS A 89 -1.13 16.19 -7.41
N LEU A 90 -1.60 14.95 -7.59
CA LEU A 90 -3.04 14.65 -7.67
C LEU A 90 -3.77 14.92 -6.36
N ARG A 91 -3.20 14.53 -5.20
CA ARG A 91 -3.78 14.84 -3.88
C ARG A 91 -3.85 16.34 -3.61
N GLY A 92 -2.85 17.11 -4.08
CA GLY A 92 -2.88 18.57 -4.03
C GLY A 92 -4.09 19.14 -4.78
N TYR A 93 -4.26 18.76 -6.05
CA TYR A 93 -5.38 19.22 -6.87
C TYR A 93 -6.74 18.84 -6.26
N MET A 94 -6.92 17.61 -5.79
CA MET A 94 -8.17 17.19 -5.15
C MET A 94 -8.48 17.99 -3.87
N THR A 95 -7.45 18.33 -3.10
CA THR A 95 -7.58 19.14 -1.88
C THR A 95 -8.02 20.56 -2.20
N ASP A 96 -7.40 21.17 -3.20
CA ASP A 96 -7.72 22.54 -3.63
C ASP A 96 -9.14 22.61 -4.22
N MET A 97 -9.53 21.65 -5.05
CA MET A 97 -10.90 21.55 -5.58
C MET A 97 -11.95 21.38 -4.47
N LYS A 98 -11.63 20.57 -3.44
CA LYS A 98 -12.52 20.40 -2.28
C LYS A 98 -12.69 21.71 -1.50
N ARG A 99 -11.64 22.53 -1.37
CA ARG A 99 -11.73 23.85 -0.73
C ARG A 99 -12.63 24.80 -1.53
N ILE A 100 -12.50 24.81 -2.85
CA ILE A 100 -13.31 25.66 -3.73
C ILE A 100 -14.80 25.32 -3.62
N ALA A 101 -15.15 24.03 -3.58
CA ALA A 101 -16.54 23.57 -3.51
C ALA A 101 -17.28 23.90 -2.20
N VAL A 102 -16.57 24.23 -1.11
CA VAL A 102 -17.15 24.60 0.20
C VAL A 102 -17.22 26.12 0.39
N ALA A 103 -16.52 26.88 -0.45
CA ALA A 103 -16.46 28.34 -0.38
C ALA A 103 -17.52 29.06 -1.23
N GLY A 104 -18.45 28.32 -1.84
CA GLY A 104 -19.64 28.84 -2.53
C GLY A 104 -20.92 28.38 -1.84
#